data_AF-A0A7J8XJZ9-F1
#
_entry.id   AF-A0A7J8XJZ9-F1
#
_cell.length_a   1.000
_cell.length_b   1.000
_cell.length_c   1.000
_cell.angle_alpha   90.00
_cell.angle_beta   90.00
_cell.angle_gamma   90.00
#
_symmetry.space_group_name_H-M   'P 1'
#
loop_
_entity.id
_entity.type
_entity.pdbx_description
1 polymer ?
#
loop_
_entity_poly.entity_id
_entity_poly.type
_entity_poly.pdbx_seq_one_letter_code
_entity_poly.pdbx_strand_id
1 'polypeptide(L)' 'MVFGPLREFTEDYPNKPPTVRFVSRMFHPNIYADGSICLDILQNQWSPIYDVAAILTSIQ' A
#
# COMPACT_ATOMS: atom_id res chain seq x y z
N MET A 1 8.31 9.82 -3.84
CA MET A 1 7.05 9.06 -3.69
C MET A 1 5.92 9.95 -4.14
N VAL A 2 5.44 9.79 -5.37
CA VAL A 2 4.27 10.54 -5.84
C VAL A 2 3.07 9.69 -5.53
N PHE A 3 2.27 10.11 -4.55
CA PHE A 3 0.91 9.63 -4.42
C PHE A 3 0.19 10.16 -5.66
N GLY A 4 0.05 9.31 -6.67
CA GLY A 4 -0.87 9.58 -7.77
C GLY A 4 -2.26 9.89 -7.19
N PRO A 5 -3.15 10.54 -7.95
CA PRO A 5 -4.47 10.89 -7.46
C PRO A 5 -5.13 9.67 -6.81
N LEU A 6 -5.81 9.88 -5.68
CA LEU A 6 -6.57 8.96 -4.82
C LEU A 6 -7.67 8.14 -5.56
N ARG A 7 -7.47 7.81 -6.85
CA ARG A 7 -8.45 7.26 -7.80
C ARG A 7 -9.01 5.89 -7.41
N GLU A 8 -8.51 5.25 -6.36
CA GLU A 8 -9.04 3.97 -5.86
C GLU A 8 -9.29 3.98 -4.35
N PHE A 9 -9.50 5.16 -3.74
CA PHE A 9 -10.32 5.19 -2.52
C PHE A 9 -11.76 4.97 -2.97
N THR A 10 -12.11 3.72 -3.24
CA THR A 10 -13.49 3.29 -3.41
C THR A 10 -14.28 3.70 -2.16
N GLU A 11 -15.59 3.86 -2.27
CA GLU A 11 -16.49 4.20 -1.14
C GLU A 11 -16.38 3.20 0.03
N ASP A 12 -15.76 2.03 -0.21
CA ASP A 12 -15.41 1.01 0.77
C ASP A 12 -14.18 1.35 1.64
N TYR A 13 -13.34 2.33 1.31
CA TYR A 13 -12.25 2.74 2.21
C TYR A 13 -12.84 3.47 3.43
N PRO A 14 -12.42 3.17 4.67
CA PRO A 14 -11.27 2.33 5.04
C PRO A 14 -11.63 0.86 5.40
N ASN A 15 -12.87 0.42 5.18
CA ASN A 15 -13.28 -0.98 5.43
C ASN A 15 -12.53 -1.98 4.54
N LYS A 16 -12.17 -1.59 3.31
CA LYS A 16 -11.29 -2.38 2.42
C LYS A 16 -9.94 -1.69 2.23
N PRO A 17 -8.85 -2.48 2.08
CA PRO A 17 -7.53 -1.94 1.79
C PRO A 17 -7.52 -1.19 0.45
N PRO A 18 -6.86 -0.03 0.36
CA PRO A 18 -6.66 0.66 -0.89
C PRO A 18 -5.60 -0.08 -1.73
N THR A 19 -5.72 0.00 -3.06
CA THR A 19 -4.66 -0.49 -3.95
C THR A 19 -3.47 0.47 -3.90
N VAL A 20 -2.36 0.07 -3.27
CA VAL A 20 -1.15 0.89 -3.15
C VAL A 20 -0.04 0.35 -4.05
N ARG A 21 0.57 1.23 -4.87
CA ARG A 21 1.73 0.92 -5.71
C ARG A 21 2.82 1.96 -5.57
N PHE A 22 4.08 1.51 -5.57
CA PHE A 22 5.23 2.40 -5.65
C PHE A 22 5.46 2.87 -7.08
N VAL A 23 5.38 4.20 -7.27
CA VAL A 23 5.74 4.84 -8.54
C VAL A 23 7.26 4.86 -8.77
N SER A 24 8.03 4.84 -7.69
CA SER A 24 9.50 4.81 -7.74
C SER A 24 9.99 3.37 -7.73
N ARG A 25 11.03 3.06 -8.51
CA ARG A 25 11.67 1.74 -8.48
C ARG A 25 12.31 1.52 -7.10
N MET A 26 11.75 0.60 -6.33
CA MET A 26 12.24 0.18 -5.03
C MET A 26 12.61 -1.30 -5.11
N PHE A 27 13.80 -1.67 -4.62
CA PHE A 27 14.20 -3.06 -4.52
C PHE A 27 13.95 -3.53 -3.08
N HIS A 28 12.82 -4.19 -2.87
CA HIS A 28 12.44 -4.73 -1.58
C HIS A 28 11.77 -6.10 -1.78
N PRO A 29 11.97 -7.09 -0.90
CA PRO A 29 11.34 -8.42 -1.04
C PRO A 29 9.82 -8.37 -1.16
N ASN A 30 9.20 -7.39 -0.50
CA ASN A 30 7.75 -7.19 -0.49
C ASN A 30 7.25 -6.24 -1.60
N ILE A 31 8.12 -5.79 -2.52
CA ILE A 31 7.77 -4.91 -3.64
C ILE A 31 8.14 -5.63 -4.95
N TYR A 32 7.13 -5.86 -5.78
CA TYR A 32 7.30 -6.44 -7.11
C TYR A 32 7.88 -5.42 -8.11
N ALA A 33 8.41 -5.94 -9.22
CA ALA A 33 9.04 -5.13 -10.27
C ALA A 33 8.07 -4.13 -10.94
N ASP A 34 6.76 -4.38 -10.88
CA ASP A 34 5.70 -3.48 -11.36
C ASP A 34 5.30 -2.40 -10.32
N GLY A 35 5.91 -2.42 -9.13
CA GLY A 35 5.60 -1.53 -8.01
C GLY A 35 4.47 -2.01 -7.10
N SER A 36 3.89 -3.19 -7.35
CA SER A 36 2.88 -3.79 -6.47
C SER A 36 3.49 -4.22 -5.14
N ILE A 37 2.73 -4.02 -4.06
CA ILE A 37 3.18 -4.28 -2.69
C ILE A 37 2.46 -5.53 -2.18
N CYS A 38 3.23 -6.50 -1.69
CA CYS A 38 2.69 -7.69 -1.02
C CYS A 38 3.00 -7.59 0.47
N LEU A 39 2.12 -6.93 1.22
CA LEU A 39 2.20 -6.88 2.68
C LEU A 39 1.00 -7.60 3.26
N ASP A 40 1.25 -8.43 4.28
CA ASP A 40 0.19 -9.16 4.99
C ASP A 40 -0.84 -8.19 5.60
N ILE A 41 -0.40 -6.99 6.02
CA ILE A 41 -1.24 -5.89 6.49
C ILE A 41 -2.17 -5.30 5.42
N LEU A 42 -1.89 -5.50 4.13
CA LEU A 42 -2.78 -5.08 3.04
C LEU A 42 -3.72 -6.21 2.61
N GLN A 43 -3.43 -7.46 2.97
CA GLN A 43 -4.23 -8.62 2.56
C GLN A 43 -5.12 -9.14 3.69
N ASN A 44 -4.50 -9.64 4.76
CA ASN A 44 -5.19 -10.42 5.79
C ASN A 44 -5.21 -9.75 7.16
N GLN A 45 -4.35 -8.74 7.36
CA GLN A 45 -4.26 -7.93 8.59
C GLN A 45 -4.68 -6.48 8.33
N TRP A 46 -5.41 -6.21 7.24
CA TRP A 46 -5.91 -4.86 6.99
C TRP A 46 -6.84 -4.43 8.09
N SER A 47 -6.55 -3.24 8.61
CA SER A 47 -7.37 -2.55 9.59
C SER A 47 -7.40 -1.09 9.19
N PRO A 48 -8.55 -0.41 9.30
CA PRO A 48 -8.69 1.00 8.98
C PRO A 48 -7.79 1.94 9.79
N ILE A 49 -7.09 1.42 10.80
CA ILE A 49 -6.07 2.15 11.58
C ILE A 49 -4.71 2.21 10.88
N TYR A 50 -4.45 1.35 9.89
CA TYR A 50 -3.17 1.27 9.21
C TYR A 50 -3.13 2.27 8.07
N ASP A 51 -2.39 3.35 8.29
CA ASP A 51 -2.09 4.34 7.27
C ASP A 51 -0.85 3.98 6.45
N VAL A 52 -0.62 4.76 5.40
CA VAL A 52 0.58 4.69 4.56
C VAL A 52 1.89 4.70 5.39
N ALA A 53 1.88 5.34 6.56
CA ALA A 53 3.01 5.33 7.49
C ALA A 53 3.38 3.91 7.97
N ALA A 54 2.40 3.03 8.19
CA ALA A 54 2.65 1.63 8.57
C ALA A 54 3.29 0.84 7.42
N ILE A 55 2.85 1.10 6.18
CA ILE A 55 3.44 0.53 4.96
C ILE A 55 4.90 0.96 4.85
N LEU A 56 5.19 2.25 5.02
CA LEU A 56 6.55 2.80 4.96
C LEU A 56 7.46 2.25 6.07
N THR A 57 6.93 2.11 7.29
CA THR A 57 7.67 1.53 8.43
C THR A 57 8.02 0.06 8.18
N SER A 58 7.18 -0.66 7.44
CA SER A 58 7.41 -2.08 7.11
C SER A 58 8.46 -2.29 6.00
N ILE A 59 8.91 -1.21 5.35
CA ILE A 59 9.84 -1.20 4.21
C ILE A 59 11.15 -0.45 4.58
N GLN A 60 11.29 -0.05 5.86
CA GLN A 60 12.41 0.72 6.41
C GLN A 60 13.73 -0.05 6.40
#